data_AF-A0A1G7CDB0-F1
#
_entry.id   AF-A0A1G7CDB0-F1
#
_cell.length_a   1.000
_cell.length_b   1.000
_cell.length_c   1.000
_cell.angle_alpha   90.00
_cell.angle_beta   90.00
_cell.angle_gamma   90.00
#
_symmetry.space_group_name_H-M   'P 1'
#
loop_
_entity.id
_entity.type
_entity.pdbx_description
1 polymer ?
#
loop_
_entity_poly.entity_id
_entity_poly.type
_entity_poly.pdbx_seq_one_letter_code
_entity_poly.pdbx_strand_id
1 'polypeptide(L)' 'MDEERWNEIIESGRQGDSGPWLCYDCDDPNIEMGVRFEDKRVVELTFMCNACATSVTVPA' A
#
# COMPACT_ATOMS: atom_id res chain seq x y z
N MET A 1 -10.33 -13.83 -0.05
CA MET A 1 -9.26 -14.15 0.91
C MET A 1 -8.05 -13.40 0.41
N ASP A 2 -7.70 -12.26 1.03
CA ASP A 2 -6.42 -11.52 0.83
C ASP A 2 -6.38 -10.19 1.63
N GLU A 3 -7.46 -9.79 2.32
CA GLU A 3 -7.49 -8.57 3.14
C GLU A 3 -6.48 -8.60 4.30
N GLU A 4 -6.31 -9.75 4.97
CA GLU A 4 -5.37 -9.91 6.09
C GLU A 4 -3.91 -9.70 5.68
N ARG A 5 -3.54 -10.01 4.43
CA ARG A 5 -2.15 -9.91 3.96
C ARG A 5 -1.82 -8.47 3.56
N TRP A 6 -2.74 -7.76 2.91
CA TRP A 6 -2.59 -6.33 2.65
C TRP A 6 -2.55 -5.50 3.94
N ASN A 7 -3.20 -5.95 5.01
CA ASN A 7 -3.19 -5.25 6.29
C ASN A 7 -1.77 -5.03 6.85
N GLU A 8 -0.85 -5.99 6.72
CA GLU A 8 0.54 -5.82 7.19
C GLU A 8 1.24 -4.66 6.45
N ILE A 9 1.04 -4.56 5.14
CA ILE A 9 1.58 -3.49 4.29
C ILE A 9 0.94 -2.15 4.66
N ILE A 10 -0.38 -2.14 4.84
CA ILE A 10 -1.14 -0.95 5.23
C ILE A 10 -0.68 -0.42 6.60
N GLU A 11 -0.51 -1.31 7.58
CA GLU A 11 -0.05 -0.95 8.93
C GLU A 11 1.38 -0.42 8.92
N SER A 12 2.27 -1.02 8.11
CA SER A 12 3.64 -0.55 7.90
C SER A 12 3.66 0.84 7.23
N GLY A 13 2.88 1.04 6.17
CA GLY A 13 2.75 2.35 5.52
C GLY A 13 2.16 3.44 6.42
N ARG A 14 1.19 3.10 7.27
CA ARG A 14 0.65 4.01 8.32
C ARG A 14 1.68 4.38 9.38
N GLN A 15 2.62 3.48 9.68
CA GLN A 15 3.73 3.74 10.59
C GLN A 15 4.86 4.57 9.95
N GLY A 16 4.76 4.85 8.64
CA GLY A 16 5.70 5.68 7.90
C GLY A 16 6.81 4.89 7.20
N ASP A 17 6.72 3.57 7.14
CA ASP A 17 7.60 2.78 6.28
C ASP A 17 7.30 3.08 4.82
N SER A 18 8.35 3.06 4.00
CA SER A 18 8.28 3.35 2.56
C SER A 18 8.56 2.10 1.70
N GLY A 19 8.50 0.91 2.29
CA GLY A 19 8.85 -0.35 1.66
C GLY A 19 10.36 -0.64 1.61
N PRO A 20 10.78 -1.67 0.85
CA PRO A 20 10.00 -2.43 -0.13
C PRO A 20 9.05 -3.45 0.51
N TRP A 21 7.82 -3.54 -0.01
CA TRP A 21 6.85 -4.57 0.38
C TRP A 21 6.67 -5.60 -0.74
N LEU A 22 6.45 -6.85 -0.33
CA LEU A 22 6.23 -7.98 -1.23
C LEU A 22 4.78 -8.01 -1.71
N CYS A 23 4.57 -8.02 -3.02
CA CYS A 23 3.24 -8.25 -3.59
C CYS A 23 2.85 -9.71 -3.45
N TYR A 24 1.71 -9.95 -2.80
CA TYR A 24 1.24 -11.30 -2.56
C TYR A 24 0.62 -11.99 -3.79
N ASP A 25 0.28 -11.24 -4.85
CA ASP A 25 -0.26 -11.80 -6.09
C ASP A 25 0.83 -12.33 -7.04
N CYS A 26 2.00 -11.69 -7.05
CA CYS A 26 3.06 -12.00 -8.02
C CYS A 26 4.45 -12.21 -7.39
N ASP A 27 4.54 -12.19 -6.06
CA ASP A 27 5.77 -12.34 -5.27
C ASP A 27 6.88 -11.34 -5.66
N ASP A 28 6.50 -10.19 -6.23
CA ASP A 28 7.43 -9.14 -6.63
C ASP A 28 7.53 -8.06 -5.54
N PRO A 29 8.74 -7.66 -5.10
CA PRO A 29 8.95 -6.69 -4.02
C PRO A 29 8.82 -5.22 -4.44
N ASN A 30 8.11 -4.93 -5.53
CA ASN A 30 7.96 -3.59 -6.11
C ASN A 30 6.57 -2.99 -5.84
N ILE A 31 6.16 -2.97 -4.57
CA ILE A 31 5.00 -2.19 -4.13
C ILE A 31 5.41 -0.76 -3.81
N GLU A 32 4.76 0.19 -4.45
CA GLU A 32 4.87 1.62 -4.16
C GLU A 32 3.66 2.12 -3.37
N MET A 33 3.90 3.09 -2.47
CA MET A 33 2.86 3.77 -1.71
C MET A 33 2.59 5.16 -2.29
N GLY A 34 1.35 5.38 -2.72
CA GLY A 34 0.78 6.67 -3.03
C GLY A 34 -0.01 7.25 -1.85
N VAL A 35 -0.01 8.57 -1.74
CA VAL A 35 -0.74 9.31 -0.69
C VAL A 35 -1.64 10.35 -1.35
N ARG A 36 -2.89 10.44 -0.89
CA ARG A 36 -3.80 11.53 -1.28
C ARG A 36 -3.93 12.53 -0.14
N PHE A 37 -3.80 13.81 -0.49
CA PHE A 37 -3.95 14.91 0.45
C PHE A 37 -5.27 15.66 0.21
N GLU A 38 -5.95 16.02 1.31
CA GLU A 38 -7.07 16.96 1.32
C GLU A 38 -6.89 17.91 2.51
N ASP A 39 -7.05 19.21 2.30
CA ASP A 39 -6.82 20.25 3.33
C ASP A 39 -5.48 20.09 4.10
N LYS A 40 -4.40 19.74 3.38
CA LYS A 40 -3.05 19.48 3.91
C LYS A 40 -2.95 18.29 4.86
N ARG A 41 -3.94 17.39 4.85
CA ARG A 41 -3.95 16.13 5.61
C ARG A 41 -3.92 14.96 4.65
N VAL A 42 -3.23 13.90 5.01
CA VAL A 42 -3.35 12.63 4.29
C VAL A 42 -4.74 12.09 4.60
N VAL A 43 -5.52 11.77 3.56
CA VAL A 43 -6.87 11.20 3.71
C VAL A 43 -6.96 9.77 3.19
N GLU A 44 -6.02 9.38 2.34
CA GLU A 44 -6.02 8.07 1.69
C GLU A 44 -4.60 7.63 1.40
N LEU A 45 -4.36 6.34 1.58
CA LEU A 45 -3.14 5.62 1.22
C LEU A 45 -3.50 4.63 0.11
N THR A 46 -2.68 4.58 -0.93
CA THR A 46 -2.80 3.59 -2.00
C THR A 46 -1.51 2.79 -2.07
N PHE A 47 -1.59 1.48 -2.08
CA PHE A 47 -0.46 0.58 -2.25
C PHE A 47 -0.63 -0.14 -3.58
N MET A 48 0.35 -0.07 -4.47
CA MET A 48 0.26 -0.62 -5.82
C MET A 48 1.52 -1.41 -6.14
N CYS A 49 1.35 -2.65 -6.60
CA CYS A 49 2.44 -3.43 -7.18
C CYS A 49 2.64 -3.05 -8.64
N ASN A 50 3.85 -2.60 -8.99
CA ASN A 50 4.17 -2.23 -10.37
C ASN A 50 4.35 -3.43 -11.32
N ALA A 51 4.54 -4.65 -10.80
CA ALA A 51 4.74 -5.84 -11.62
C ALA A 51 3.42 -6.43 -12.14
N CYS A 52 2.40 -6.56 -11.28
CA CYS A 52 1.10 -7.14 -11.63
C CYS A 52 -0.04 -6.12 -11.71
N ALA A 53 0.21 -4.85 -11.36
CA ALA A 53 -0.78 -3.79 -11.29
C ALA A 53 -1.92 -4.03 -10.28
N THR A 54 -1.79 -4.98 -9.33
CA THR A 54 -2.68 -5.04 -8.17
C THR A 54 -2.49 -3.78 -7.33
N SER A 55 -3.61 -3.23 -6.85
CA SER A 55 -3.60 -2.11 -5.91
C SER A 55 -4.67 -2.27 -4.83
N VAL A 56 -4.38 -1.72 -3.65
CA VAL A 56 -5.36 -1.51 -2.58
C VAL A 56 -5.34 -0.05 -2.16
N THR A 57 -6.52 0.51 -1.89
CA THR A 57 -6.70 1.88 -1.42
C THR A 57 -7.43 1.86 -0.10
N VAL A 58 -6.90 2.56 0.90
CA VAL A 58 -7.46 2.63 2.25
C VAL A 58 -7.46 4.06 2.78
N PRO A 59 -8.43 4.43 3.65
CA PRO A 59 -8.39 5.70 4.36
C PRO A 59 -7.13 5.81 5.23
N ALA A 60 -6.53 7.00 5.29
CA ALA A 60 -5.36 7.28 6.12
C ALA A 60 -5.71 7.25 7.62
#